data_AF-A0A535J109-F1
#
_entry.id   AF-A0A535J109-F1
#
_cell.length_a   1.000
_cell.length_b   1.000
_cell.length_c   1.000
_cell.angle_alpha   90.00
_cell.angle_beta   90.00
_cell.angle_gamma   90.00
#
_symmetry.space_group_name_H-M   'P 1'
#
loop_
_entity.id
_entity.type
_entity.pdbx_description
1 polymer ?
#
loop_
_entity_poly.entity_id
_entity_poly.type
_entity_poly.pdbx_seq_one_letter_code
_entity_poly.pdbx_strand_id
1 'polypeptide(L)'
;MLNHERRQRSSRARSLPLGLVMVLAALFAAGGLATHPEAAAAAGKKVVVIVGPSGSSTSNYIYNAKKLAAQARSYGASVYEIYSPYATWAKVKAVAQGANVLIYLGHAFSATSKDGLGLNATSGAGNSNVKYWGEYYVDHYINLAPNAVVILNRLCYASGDSEWGAANPTKTVAIQRVDNYGAGFLRANAKAIFAEGISSAGYVLYGLFKTNNTMTQIFWSASSATKTYSFGFTSVRTPSYKALMDPYAPSRYYRSVIGSLGMTAATWRG
;
A
#
# COMPACT_ATOMS: atom_id res chain seq x y z
N MET A 1 84.73 -13.88 29.62
CA MET A 1 83.69 -13.02 30.22
C MET A 1 82.58 -12.89 29.19
N LEU A 2 81.40 -13.48 29.49
CA LEU A 2 80.07 -13.32 28.85
C LEU A 2 79.95 -13.67 27.34
N ASN A 3 79.28 -14.78 26.98
CA ASN A 3 77.81 -14.94 26.79
C ASN A 3 77.30 -14.12 25.59
N HIS A 4 76.43 -14.57 24.69
CA HIS A 4 75.51 -15.72 24.58
C HIS A 4 75.08 -15.74 23.08
N GLU A 5 74.94 -16.91 22.43
CA GLU A 5 73.63 -17.51 22.06
C GLU A 5 72.68 -16.58 21.26
N ARG A 6 72.01 -16.94 20.16
CA ARG A 6 71.49 -18.22 19.66
C ARG A 6 70.86 -17.95 18.26
N ARG A 7 71.03 -18.91 17.33
CA ARG A 7 70.00 -19.65 16.55
C ARG A 7 68.91 -18.83 15.79
N GLN A 8 68.42 -19.18 14.60
CA GLN A 8 68.32 -20.46 13.90
C GLN A 8 67.77 -20.23 12.46
N ARG A 9 68.34 -20.95 11.46
CA ARG A 9 67.71 -21.68 10.32
C ARG A 9 66.53 -21.01 9.59
N SER A 10 66.64 -20.55 8.34
CA SER A 10 66.80 -21.31 7.06
C SER A 10 65.86 -22.53 6.97
N SER A 11 64.97 -22.67 5.97
CA SER A 11 65.31 -22.76 4.55
C SER A 11 64.05 -22.69 3.67
N ARG A 12 64.21 -22.07 2.50
CA ARG A 12 63.25 -22.07 1.37
C ARG A 12 63.48 -23.33 0.52
N ALA A 13 62.41 -23.94 0.02
CA ALA A 13 62.42 -24.83 -1.15
C ALA A 13 61.11 -24.55 -1.92
N ARG A 14 61.16 -23.83 -3.05
CA ARG A 14 61.42 -24.27 -4.45
C ARG A 14 60.33 -25.19 -5.01
N SER A 15 59.93 -24.83 -6.22
CA SER A 15 58.67 -25.06 -6.93
C SER A 15 58.74 -26.13 -8.03
N LEU A 16 57.63 -26.89 -8.20
CA LEU A 16 56.96 -27.43 -9.43
C LEU A 16 57.79 -28.34 -10.39
N PRO A 17 57.19 -29.33 -11.15
CA PRO A 17 55.99 -29.13 -11.99
C PRO A 17 55.05 -30.34 -12.29
N LEU A 18 53.94 -29.98 -12.99
CA LEU A 18 53.01 -30.69 -13.90
C LEU A 18 52.83 -32.22 -13.87
N GLY A 19 51.57 -32.63 -13.70
CA GLY A 19 50.98 -33.88 -14.18
C GLY A 19 49.48 -33.71 -14.43
N LEU A 20 49.09 -33.67 -15.71
CA LEU A 20 47.72 -33.63 -16.24
C LEU A 20 46.98 -34.94 -15.90
N VAL A 21 45.65 -34.92 -15.67
CA VAL A 21 44.65 -35.89 -16.22
C VAL A 21 43.24 -35.72 -15.62
N MET A 22 42.30 -35.53 -16.56
CA MET A 22 40.86 -35.84 -16.60
C MET A 22 39.82 -35.06 -15.77
N VAL A 23 39.18 -34.15 -16.50
CA VAL A 23 37.82 -33.60 -16.34
C VAL A 23 36.77 -34.72 -16.29
N LEU A 24 35.90 -34.67 -15.28
CA LEU A 24 34.60 -35.31 -15.30
C LEU A 24 33.56 -34.29 -14.83
N ALA A 25 33.01 -33.57 -15.80
CA ALA A 25 31.84 -32.72 -15.65
C ALA A 25 30.60 -33.64 -15.61
N ALA A 26 30.04 -33.87 -14.43
CA ALA A 26 28.75 -34.53 -14.29
C ALA A 26 27.63 -33.49 -14.52
N LEU A 27 27.05 -33.57 -15.71
CA LEU A 27 25.79 -32.94 -16.10
C LEU A 27 24.66 -33.39 -15.16
N PHE A 28 24.14 -32.47 -14.34
CA PHE A 28 22.75 -32.53 -13.87
C PHE A 28 21.95 -31.47 -14.62
N ALA A 29 21.53 -31.82 -15.82
CA ALA A 29 20.53 -31.11 -16.59
C ALA A 29 19.29 -32.01 -16.74
N ALA A 30 18.37 -31.92 -15.78
CA ALA A 30 16.94 -32.25 -15.94
C ALA A 30 16.24 -32.05 -14.59
N GLY A 31 15.33 -31.08 -14.51
CA GLY A 31 14.49 -30.93 -13.32
C GLY A 31 13.82 -29.57 -13.19
N GLY A 32 13.04 -29.16 -14.19
CA GLY A 32 12.03 -28.11 -14.05
C GLY A 32 12.57 -26.69 -13.92
N LEU A 33 12.53 -25.95 -15.03
CA LEU A 33 12.25 -24.52 -14.93
C LEU A 33 10.95 -24.39 -14.14
N ALA A 34 11.03 -24.03 -12.86
CA ALA A 34 9.88 -23.53 -12.13
C ALA A 34 9.41 -22.29 -12.90
N THR A 35 8.39 -22.46 -13.73
CA THR A 35 7.65 -21.34 -14.30
C THR A 35 7.12 -20.56 -13.13
N HIS A 36 7.76 -19.45 -12.76
CA HIS A 36 7.26 -18.56 -11.72
C HIS A 36 5.88 -18.05 -12.15
N PRO A 37 4.75 -18.51 -11.56
CA PRO A 37 3.42 -18.08 -11.99
C PRO A 37 3.11 -16.65 -11.53
N GLU A 38 4.00 -16.06 -10.74
CA GLU A 38 3.71 -14.88 -9.92
C GLU A 38 3.60 -13.59 -10.75
N ALA A 39 4.38 -13.46 -11.82
CA ALA A 39 4.33 -12.29 -12.70
C ALA A 39 3.11 -12.32 -13.65
N ALA A 40 2.66 -13.50 -14.06
CA ALA A 40 1.50 -13.66 -14.94
C ALA A 40 0.17 -13.41 -14.22
N ALA A 41 0.05 -13.84 -12.95
CA ALA A 41 -1.16 -13.63 -12.14
C ALA A 41 -1.40 -12.15 -11.74
N ALA A 42 -0.37 -11.30 -11.83
CA ALA A 42 -0.46 -9.87 -11.55
C ALA A 42 -0.92 -9.04 -12.78
N ALA A 43 -0.72 -9.57 -14.00
CA ALA A 43 -1.08 -8.90 -15.24
C ALA A 43 -2.61 -8.83 -15.39
N GLY A 44 -3.12 -7.67 -15.82
CA GLY A 44 -4.56 -7.49 -16.06
C GLY A 44 -5.40 -7.10 -14.83
N LYS A 45 -4.79 -6.89 -13.66
CA LYS A 45 -5.51 -6.31 -12.51
C LYS A 45 -5.99 -4.89 -12.83
N LYS A 46 -7.25 -4.61 -12.52
CA LYS A 46 -7.85 -3.29 -12.70
C LYS A 46 -7.49 -2.40 -11.51
N VAL A 47 -6.77 -1.31 -11.77
CA VAL A 47 -6.42 -0.30 -10.77
C VAL A 47 -7.10 1.01 -11.13
N VAL A 48 -7.85 1.56 -10.19
CA VAL A 48 -8.55 2.84 -10.36
C VAL A 48 -7.90 3.87 -9.45
N VAL A 49 -7.42 4.97 -10.00
CA VAL A 49 -6.73 6.04 -9.28
C VAL A 49 -7.55 7.32 -9.37
N ILE A 50 -8.01 7.82 -8.23
CA ILE A 50 -8.94 8.93 -8.12
C ILE A 50 -8.28 10.07 -7.36
N VAL A 51 -8.38 11.29 -7.88
CA VAL A 51 -8.00 12.51 -7.17
C VAL A 51 -9.20 13.45 -7.09
N GLY A 52 -9.70 13.66 -5.88
CA GLY A 52 -10.76 14.60 -5.58
C GLY A 52 -10.28 16.07 -5.54
N PRO A 53 -11.20 17.04 -5.46
CA PRO A 53 -10.85 18.44 -5.27
C PRO A 53 -10.18 18.67 -3.90
N SER A 54 -9.02 19.32 -3.91
CA SER A 54 -8.23 19.64 -2.71
C SER A 54 -7.67 21.05 -2.71
N GLY A 55 -8.40 22.00 -3.31
CA GLY A 55 -7.96 23.39 -3.41
C GLY A 55 -6.57 23.51 -4.02
N SER A 56 -5.68 24.24 -3.35
CA SER A 56 -4.28 24.44 -3.77
C SER A 56 -3.43 23.15 -3.78
N SER A 57 -3.79 22.13 -3.00
CA SER A 57 -3.07 20.86 -2.94
C SER A 57 -3.38 19.91 -4.11
N THR A 58 -4.42 20.20 -4.90
CA THR A 58 -4.92 19.30 -5.95
C THR A 58 -3.84 18.91 -6.95
N SER A 59 -3.05 19.87 -7.44
CA SER A 59 -1.98 19.60 -8.42
C SER A 59 -0.91 18.66 -7.85
N ASN A 60 -0.55 18.83 -6.58
CA ASN A 60 0.37 17.92 -5.90
C ASN A 60 -0.23 16.51 -5.75
N TYR A 61 -1.53 16.40 -5.45
CA TYR A 61 -2.18 15.09 -5.34
C TYR A 61 -2.26 14.39 -6.69
N ILE A 62 -2.56 15.10 -7.78
CA ILE A 62 -2.48 14.57 -9.15
C ILE A 62 -1.06 14.09 -9.48
N TYR A 63 -0.03 14.86 -9.12
CA TYR A 63 1.35 14.45 -9.34
C TYR A 63 1.69 13.12 -8.62
N ASN A 64 1.30 12.98 -7.35
CA ASN A 64 1.52 11.75 -6.59
C ASN A 64 0.67 10.58 -7.13
N ALA A 65 -0.57 10.84 -7.53
CA ALA A 65 -1.46 9.86 -8.15
C ALA A 65 -0.88 9.31 -9.46
N LYS A 66 -0.32 10.17 -10.31
CA LYS A 66 0.36 9.76 -11.54
C LYS A 66 1.55 8.85 -11.30
N LYS A 67 2.30 9.05 -10.21
CA LYS A 67 3.38 8.13 -9.81
C LYS A 67 2.86 6.75 -9.44
N LEU A 68 1.78 6.68 -8.65
CA LEU A 68 1.14 5.42 -8.28
C LEU A 68 0.55 4.72 -9.51
N ALA A 69 -0.08 5.48 -10.41
CA ALA A 69 -0.61 4.97 -11.67
C ALA A 69 0.51 4.40 -12.56
N ALA A 70 1.62 5.11 -12.72
CA ALA A 70 2.79 4.63 -13.48
C ALA A 70 3.39 3.37 -12.86
N GLN A 71 3.48 3.31 -11.52
CA GLN A 71 3.95 2.12 -10.81
C GLN A 71 3.03 0.92 -11.02
N ALA A 72 1.71 1.10 -10.93
CA ALA A 72 0.76 0.02 -11.20
C ALA A 72 0.86 -0.47 -12.67
N ARG A 73 1.00 0.45 -13.63
CA ARG A 73 1.22 0.10 -15.05
C ARG A 73 2.50 -0.71 -15.26
N SER A 74 3.60 -0.34 -14.59
CA SER A 74 4.87 -1.08 -14.71
C SER A 74 4.80 -2.50 -14.12
N TYR A 75 3.75 -2.80 -13.33
CA TYR A 75 3.45 -4.14 -12.84
C TYR A 75 2.43 -4.91 -13.69
N GLY A 76 2.03 -4.35 -14.85
CA GLY A 76 1.11 -5.00 -15.79
C GLY A 76 -0.38 -4.74 -15.52
N ALA A 77 -0.72 -3.79 -14.64
CA ALA A 77 -2.10 -3.43 -14.35
C ALA A 77 -2.76 -2.61 -15.47
N SER A 78 -4.07 -2.78 -15.64
CA SER A 78 -4.91 -1.86 -16.39
C SER A 78 -5.32 -0.69 -15.49
N VAL A 79 -4.78 0.50 -15.76
CA VAL A 79 -4.94 1.66 -14.89
C VAL A 79 -5.89 2.70 -15.46
N TYR A 80 -6.90 3.06 -14.66
CA TYR A 80 -7.89 4.09 -14.96
C TYR A 80 -7.70 5.28 -14.02
N GLU A 81 -7.45 6.46 -14.58
CA GLU A 81 -7.18 7.68 -13.81
C GLU A 81 -8.37 8.64 -13.91
N ILE A 82 -8.83 9.16 -12.76
CA ILE A 82 -9.92 10.14 -12.69
C ILE A 82 -9.49 11.27 -11.77
N TYR A 83 -9.21 12.44 -12.36
CA TYR A 83 -8.65 13.58 -11.63
C TYR A 83 -9.57 14.80 -11.66
N SER A 84 -9.59 15.55 -10.55
CA SER A 84 -10.17 16.89 -10.49
C SER A 84 -9.53 17.80 -11.57
N PRO A 85 -10.30 18.68 -12.25
CA PRO A 85 -11.70 19.05 -11.96
C PRO A 85 -12.77 18.14 -12.58
N TYR A 86 -12.40 16.96 -13.08
CA TYR A 86 -13.32 16.06 -13.78
C TYR A 86 -13.73 14.83 -12.98
N ALA A 87 -13.27 14.69 -11.73
CA ALA A 87 -13.55 13.56 -10.86
C ALA A 87 -14.94 13.65 -10.25
N THR A 88 -15.96 13.36 -11.05
CA THR A 88 -17.36 13.32 -10.60
C THR A 88 -17.75 11.95 -10.07
N TRP A 89 -18.79 11.89 -9.23
CA TRP A 89 -19.35 10.63 -8.74
C TRP A 89 -19.80 9.70 -9.84
N ALA A 90 -20.46 10.21 -10.88
CA ALA A 90 -20.92 9.38 -12.00
C ALA A 90 -19.74 8.63 -12.68
N LYS A 91 -18.62 9.34 -12.92
CA LYS A 91 -17.41 8.75 -13.51
C LYS A 91 -16.75 7.76 -12.55
N VAL A 92 -16.59 8.13 -11.28
CA VAL A 92 -15.99 7.26 -10.26
C VAL A 92 -16.81 5.98 -10.08
N LYS A 93 -18.13 6.11 -9.90
CA LYS A 93 -19.04 4.97 -9.77
C LYS A 93 -18.91 4.03 -10.96
N ALA A 94 -18.94 4.55 -12.19
CA ALA A 94 -18.85 3.72 -13.40
C ALA A 94 -17.52 2.96 -13.49
N VAL A 95 -16.40 3.64 -13.23
CA VAL A 95 -15.06 3.06 -13.42
C VAL A 95 -14.63 2.18 -12.25
N ALA A 96 -15.07 2.45 -11.03
CA ALA A 96 -14.68 1.70 -9.84
C ALA A 96 -15.19 0.25 -9.80
N GLN A 97 -16.23 -0.07 -10.58
CA GLN A 97 -16.80 -1.42 -10.61
C GLN A 97 -15.75 -2.47 -10.98
N GLY A 98 -15.63 -3.51 -10.18
CA GLY A 98 -14.66 -4.59 -10.37
C GLY A 98 -13.20 -4.17 -10.27
N ALA A 99 -12.88 -3.03 -9.64
CA ALA A 99 -11.49 -2.66 -9.38
C ALA A 99 -10.85 -3.63 -8.38
N ASN A 100 -9.65 -4.13 -8.69
CA ASN A 100 -8.84 -4.94 -7.76
C ASN A 100 -8.06 -4.05 -6.79
N VAL A 101 -7.71 -2.84 -7.23
CA VAL A 101 -7.18 -1.78 -6.37
C VAL A 101 -7.92 -0.48 -6.66
N LEU A 102 -8.40 0.17 -5.60
CA LEU A 102 -8.89 1.55 -5.66
C LEU A 102 -7.96 2.45 -4.85
N ILE A 103 -7.39 3.45 -5.50
CA ILE A 103 -6.51 4.44 -4.88
C ILE A 103 -7.23 5.77 -4.87
N TYR A 104 -7.35 6.40 -3.71
CA TYR A 104 -7.97 7.72 -3.57
C TYR A 104 -7.05 8.69 -2.85
N LEU A 105 -6.91 9.88 -3.45
CA LEU A 105 -6.28 11.06 -2.84
C LEU A 105 -7.27 12.23 -2.87
N GLY A 106 -7.39 12.96 -1.78
CA GLY A 106 -8.31 14.10 -1.73
C GLY A 106 -8.58 14.57 -0.30
N HIS A 107 -9.71 15.25 -0.12
CA HIS A 107 -10.34 15.41 1.19
C HIS A 107 -11.60 14.55 1.24
N ALA A 108 -12.04 14.18 2.44
CA ALA A 108 -13.29 13.44 2.59
C ALA A 108 -14.04 13.74 3.88
N PHE A 109 -13.70 14.85 4.52
CA PHE A 109 -14.38 15.24 5.74
C PHE A 109 -15.30 16.43 5.47
N SER A 110 -16.59 16.18 5.65
CA SER A 110 -17.57 17.16 6.08
C SER A 110 -18.39 16.52 7.20
N ALA A 111 -18.93 17.33 8.12
CA ALA A 111 -19.66 16.81 9.27
C ALA A 111 -20.90 15.96 8.91
N THR A 112 -21.44 16.08 7.69
CA THR A 112 -22.71 15.43 7.27
C THR A 112 -22.55 14.29 6.27
N SER A 113 -21.33 14.05 5.74
CA SER A 113 -21.10 13.19 4.57
C SER A 113 -19.84 12.33 4.68
N LYS A 114 -19.55 11.85 5.89
CA LYS A 114 -18.26 11.29 6.32
C LYS A 114 -17.87 9.99 5.59
N ASP A 115 -16.59 9.65 5.68
CA ASP A 115 -16.09 8.28 5.47
C ASP A 115 -16.26 7.74 4.03
N GLY A 116 -16.03 8.61 3.04
CA GLY A 116 -16.17 8.27 1.63
C GLY A 116 -15.27 9.08 0.70
N LEU A 117 -15.83 9.69 -0.35
CA LEU A 117 -15.07 10.40 -1.38
C LEU A 117 -15.55 11.86 -1.51
N GLY A 118 -14.61 12.81 -1.49
CA GLY A 118 -14.84 14.20 -1.88
C GLY A 118 -14.56 14.34 -3.38
N LEU A 119 -15.60 14.59 -4.18
CA LEU A 119 -15.53 14.57 -5.64
C LEU A 119 -16.04 15.89 -6.23
N ASN A 120 -15.73 16.17 -7.49
CA ASN A 120 -16.29 17.32 -8.19
C ASN A 120 -17.82 17.17 -8.25
N ALA A 121 -18.57 18.19 -7.76
CA ALA A 121 -20.03 18.20 -7.88
C ALA A 121 -20.47 18.28 -9.35
N THR A 122 -19.72 19.07 -10.14
CA THR A 122 -19.93 19.30 -11.57
C THR A 122 -18.58 19.16 -12.28
N SER A 123 -18.56 18.43 -13.40
CA SER A 123 -17.34 18.20 -14.18
C SER A 123 -16.81 19.53 -14.74
N GLY A 124 -15.50 19.77 -14.62
CA GLY A 124 -14.84 20.96 -15.16
C GLY A 124 -14.96 22.22 -14.30
N ALA A 125 -15.78 22.22 -13.24
CA ALA A 125 -16.03 23.41 -12.42
C ALA A 125 -14.99 23.66 -11.31
N GLY A 126 -13.71 23.35 -11.59
CA GLY A 126 -12.58 23.68 -10.71
C GLY A 126 -12.40 22.80 -9.47
N ASN A 127 -11.34 23.11 -8.70
CA ASN A 127 -10.83 22.30 -7.58
C ASN A 127 -11.40 22.67 -6.20
N SER A 128 -12.35 23.61 -6.16
CA SER A 128 -13.10 23.98 -4.94
C SER A 128 -14.56 23.53 -4.99
N ASN A 129 -15.01 22.98 -6.12
CA ASN A 129 -16.38 22.50 -6.32
C ASN A 129 -16.56 21.07 -5.79
N VAL A 130 -16.49 20.91 -4.47
CA VAL A 130 -16.56 19.59 -3.83
C VAL A 130 -18.00 19.21 -3.45
N LYS A 131 -18.36 17.96 -3.76
CA LYS A 131 -19.50 17.25 -3.19
C LYS A 131 -19.01 15.95 -2.59
N TYR A 132 -19.46 15.68 -1.38
CA TYR A 132 -19.04 14.50 -0.64
C TYR A 132 -20.04 13.35 -0.81
N TRP A 133 -19.48 12.18 -1.07
CA TRP A 133 -20.18 10.90 -1.24
C TRP A 133 -19.66 9.97 -0.15
N GLY A 134 -20.29 10.06 1.02
CA GLY A 134 -19.89 9.34 2.22
C GLY A 134 -20.12 7.83 2.15
N GLU A 135 -19.93 7.18 3.29
CA GLU A 135 -19.96 5.72 3.44
C GLU A 135 -21.16 5.04 2.75
N TYR A 136 -22.37 5.58 2.93
CA TYR A 136 -23.61 5.04 2.32
C TYR A 136 -23.45 4.83 0.81
N TYR A 137 -22.86 5.82 0.12
CA TYR A 137 -22.71 5.77 -1.33
C TYR A 137 -21.64 4.78 -1.77
N VAL A 138 -20.53 4.70 -1.03
CA VAL A 138 -19.48 3.71 -1.31
C VAL A 138 -20.05 2.30 -1.17
N ASP A 139 -20.74 2.03 -0.06
CA ASP A 139 -21.35 0.73 0.25
C ASP A 139 -22.41 0.30 -0.78
N HIS A 140 -23.32 1.18 -1.16
CA HIS A 140 -24.48 0.80 -1.99
C HIS A 140 -24.22 0.80 -3.50
N TYR A 141 -23.20 1.52 -3.97
CA TYR A 141 -23.03 1.78 -5.41
C TYR A 141 -21.65 1.45 -5.96
N ILE A 142 -20.69 1.11 -5.11
CA ILE A 142 -19.39 0.60 -5.56
C ILE A 142 -19.35 -0.90 -5.25
N ASN A 143 -19.10 -1.70 -6.28
CA ASN A 143 -18.83 -3.12 -6.11
C ASN A 143 -17.41 -3.41 -6.60
N LEU A 144 -16.46 -3.54 -5.67
CA LEU A 144 -15.07 -3.85 -6.01
C LEU A 144 -14.92 -5.34 -6.38
N ALA A 145 -13.80 -5.69 -7.01
CA ALA A 145 -13.51 -7.10 -7.29
C ALA A 145 -13.35 -7.91 -5.99
N PRO A 146 -13.55 -9.24 -6.02
CA PRO A 146 -13.18 -10.10 -4.91
C PRO A 146 -11.74 -9.83 -4.46
N ASN A 147 -11.54 -9.84 -3.15
CA ASN A 147 -10.25 -9.56 -2.51
C ASN A 147 -9.69 -8.15 -2.72
N ALA A 148 -10.46 -7.19 -3.25
CA ALA A 148 -9.93 -5.86 -3.58
C ALA A 148 -9.23 -5.17 -2.40
N VAL A 149 -8.25 -4.34 -2.73
CA VAL A 149 -7.52 -3.52 -1.76
C VAL A 149 -7.76 -2.05 -2.04
N VAL A 150 -8.06 -1.27 -1.00
CA VAL A 150 -8.20 0.17 -1.10
C VAL A 150 -6.98 0.85 -0.51
N ILE A 151 -6.50 1.89 -1.18
CA ILE A 151 -5.39 2.72 -0.73
C ILE A 151 -5.90 4.16 -0.61
N LEU A 152 -5.97 4.65 0.61
CA LEU A 152 -6.33 6.03 0.94
C LEU A 152 -5.04 6.79 1.22
N ASN A 153 -4.69 7.74 0.35
CA ASN A 153 -3.39 8.41 0.46
C ASN A 153 -3.54 9.93 0.52
N ARG A 154 -2.80 10.56 1.44
CA ARG A 154 -2.86 12.00 1.73
C ARG A 154 -4.28 12.46 2.08
N LEU A 155 -4.95 11.66 2.90
CA LEU A 155 -6.35 11.80 3.23
C LEU A 155 -6.51 11.86 4.75
N CYS A 156 -6.89 13.05 5.24
CA CYS A 156 -7.15 13.25 6.66
C CYS A 156 -8.25 12.30 7.16
N TYR A 157 -8.22 11.99 8.46
CA TYR A 157 -9.17 11.11 9.16
C TYR A 157 -9.03 9.62 8.83
N ALA A 158 -8.75 9.25 7.58
CA ALA A 158 -8.69 7.85 7.17
C ALA A 158 -7.64 7.02 7.96
N SER A 159 -6.51 7.65 8.33
CA SER A 159 -5.48 7.00 9.14
C SER A 159 -5.65 7.20 10.65
N GLY A 160 -6.74 7.84 11.08
CA GLY A 160 -7.04 8.15 12.47
C GLY A 160 -6.58 9.55 12.92
N ASP A 161 -5.89 10.30 12.06
CA ASP A 161 -5.51 11.71 12.24
C ASP A 161 -6.70 12.66 12.22
N SER A 162 -6.46 13.90 12.64
CA SER A 162 -7.37 15.03 12.42
C SER A 162 -7.03 15.76 11.12
N GLU A 163 -7.86 16.72 10.74
CA GLU A 163 -7.52 17.70 9.71
C GLU A 163 -6.20 18.43 10.05
N TRP A 164 -5.44 18.79 9.02
CA TRP A 164 -4.18 19.49 9.20
C TRP A 164 -4.39 20.81 9.98
N GLY A 165 -3.58 21.03 11.01
CA GLY A 165 -3.70 22.18 11.91
C GLY A 165 -4.74 22.05 13.02
N ALA A 166 -5.58 21.01 12.99
CA ALA A 166 -6.49 20.71 14.09
C ALA A 166 -5.78 19.97 15.24
N ALA A 167 -6.43 19.95 16.40
CA ALA A 167 -5.92 19.24 17.58
C ALA A 167 -5.76 17.73 17.30
N ASN A 168 -4.69 17.16 17.84
CA ASN A 168 -4.46 15.73 17.75
C ASN A 168 -5.60 14.95 18.44
N PRO A 169 -6.10 13.87 17.83
CA PRO A 169 -7.17 13.08 18.41
C PRO A 169 -6.65 12.20 19.56
N THR A 170 -7.58 11.76 20.42
CA THR A 170 -7.30 10.68 21.36
C THR A 170 -7.19 9.34 20.64
N LYS A 171 -6.60 8.33 21.30
CA LYS A 171 -6.54 6.97 20.76
C LYS A 171 -7.91 6.40 20.39
N THR A 172 -8.91 6.61 21.24
CA THR A 172 -10.29 6.14 20.99
C THR A 172 -10.89 6.79 19.76
N VAL A 173 -10.71 8.10 19.58
CA VAL A 173 -11.18 8.81 18.38
C VAL A 173 -10.46 8.32 17.12
N ALA A 174 -9.15 8.07 17.20
CA ALA A 174 -8.39 7.56 16.08
C ALA A 174 -8.84 6.15 15.64
N ILE A 175 -9.11 5.26 16.61
CA ILE A 175 -9.70 3.93 16.38
C ILE A 175 -11.04 4.06 15.66
N GLN A 176 -11.93 4.91 16.19
CA GLN A 176 -13.26 5.13 15.61
C GLN A 176 -13.18 5.63 14.17
N ARG A 177 -12.25 6.55 13.88
CA ARG A 177 -12.04 7.08 12.52
C ARG A 177 -11.59 6.00 11.55
N VAL A 178 -10.57 5.21 11.89
CA VAL A 178 -10.12 4.09 11.04
C VAL A 178 -11.23 3.09 10.80
N ASP A 179 -12.00 2.75 11.84
CA ASP A 179 -13.08 1.78 11.73
C ASP A 179 -14.24 2.30 10.85
N ASN A 180 -14.67 3.55 11.08
CA ASN A 180 -15.72 4.18 10.29
C ASN A 180 -15.32 4.33 8.82
N TYR A 181 -14.12 4.83 8.56
CA TYR A 181 -13.66 5.10 7.20
C TYR A 181 -13.51 3.81 6.39
N GLY A 182 -13.00 2.74 7.01
CA GLY A 182 -12.87 1.44 6.37
C GLY A 182 -14.22 0.76 6.06
N ALA A 183 -15.25 0.99 6.89
CA ALA A 183 -16.47 0.19 6.88
C ALA A 183 -17.20 0.17 5.54
N GLY A 184 -17.37 1.32 4.87
CA GLY A 184 -18.04 1.39 3.57
C GLY A 184 -17.30 0.62 2.47
N PHE A 185 -15.97 0.73 2.43
CA PHE A 185 -15.16 0.00 1.45
C PHE A 185 -15.13 -1.51 1.73
N LEU A 186 -15.09 -1.92 3.00
CA LEU A 186 -15.15 -3.33 3.39
C LEU A 186 -16.48 -3.99 2.96
N ARG A 187 -17.59 -3.27 3.06
CA ARG A 187 -18.89 -3.74 2.58
C ARG A 187 -19.01 -3.68 1.06
N ALA A 188 -18.29 -2.76 0.41
CA ALA A 188 -18.09 -2.70 -1.04
C ALA A 188 -17.08 -3.75 -1.59
N ASN A 189 -16.92 -4.90 -0.92
CA ASN A 189 -16.04 -6.03 -1.28
C ASN A 189 -14.52 -5.84 -1.10
N ALA A 190 -14.03 -4.72 -0.55
CA ALA A 190 -12.63 -4.64 -0.17
C ALA A 190 -12.31 -5.65 0.94
N LYS A 191 -11.11 -6.24 0.89
CA LYS A 191 -10.57 -7.10 1.96
C LYS A 191 -9.49 -6.43 2.78
N ALA A 192 -8.90 -5.34 2.30
CA ALA A 192 -8.00 -4.53 3.10
C ALA A 192 -8.03 -3.06 2.66
N ILE A 193 -7.92 -2.15 3.61
CA ILE A 193 -7.85 -0.71 3.39
C ILE A 193 -6.58 -0.22 4.07
N PHE A 194 -5.65 0.30 3.28
CA PHE A 194 -4.45 0.95 3.75
C PHE A 194 -4.67 2.47 3.73
N ALA A 195 -4.37 3.14 4.83
CA ALA A 195 -4.42 4.60 4.92
C ALA A 195 -3.04 5.16 5.25
N GLU A 196 -2.59 6.12 4.43
CA GLU A 196 -1.32 6.81 4.54
C GLU A 196 -1.59 8.32 4.49
N GLY A 197 -1.60 8.98 5.65
CA GLY A 197 -1.96 10.40 5.77
C GLY A 197 -0.90 11.37 5.23
N ILE A 198 0.38 10.96 5.19
CA ILE A 198 1.50 11.84 4.81
C ILE A 198 2.37 11.23 3.70
N SER A 199 2.84 10.00 3.92
CA SER A 199 3.81 9.31 3.06
C SER A 199 3.19 8.78 1.77
N SER A 200 4.03 8.32 0.83
CA SER A 200 3.55 7.60 -0.36
C SER A 200 3.12 6.18 0.02
N ALA A 201 2.00 5.72 -0.55
CA ALA A 201 1.52 4.34 -0.40
C ALA A 201 2.09 3.35 -1.46
N GLY A 202 3.13 3.74 -2.20
CA GLY A 202 3.69 2.91 -3.28
C GLY A 202 4.22 1.54 -2.84
N TYR A 203 4.62 1.39 -1.56
CA TYR A 203 5.02 0.10 -1.00
C TYR A 203 3.87 -0.92 -0.98
N VAL A 204 2.61 -0.46 -0.87
CA VAL A 204 1.43 -1.32 -0.91
C VAL A 204 1.29 -1.94 -2.29
N LEU A 205 1.42 -1.15 -3.35
CA LEU A 205 1.43 -1.66 -4.73
C LEU A 205 2.57 -2.66 -4.96
N TYR A 206 3.78 -2.35 -4.48
CA TYR A 206 4.89 -3.29 -4.57
C TYR A 206 4.56 -4.61 -3.86
N GLY A 207 4.06 -4.55 -2.62
CA GLY A 207 3.67 -5.72 -1.85
C GLY A 207 2.62 -6.58 -2.56
N LEU A 208 1.57 -5.96 -3.09
CA LEU A 208 0.48 -6.63 -3.79
C LEU A 208 0.90 -7.28 -5.10
N PHE A 209 1.75 -6.62 -5.88
CA PHE A 209 2.08 -7.10 -7.24
C PHE A 209 3.35 -7.94 -7.31
N LYS A 210 4.28 -7.81 -6.35
CA LYS A 210 5.64 -8.37 -6.45
C LYS A 210 6.05 -9.29 -5.31
N THR A 211 5.18 -9.56 -4.35
CA THR A 211 5.50 -10.41 -3.20
C THR A 211 4.38 -11.39 -2.88
N ASN A 212 4.61 -12.34 -1.98
CA ASN A 212 3.57 -13.18 -1.37
C ASN A 212 3.21 -12.74 0.06
N ASN A 213 3.58 -11.52 0.44
CA ASN A 213 3.37 -11.00 1.79
C ASN A 213 1.88 -10.95 2.15
N THR A 214 1.59 -11.23 3.42
CA THR A 214 0.30 -10.91 4.03
C THR A 214 0.07 -9.40 4.06
N MET A 215 -1.19 -8.95 4.15
CA MET A 215 -1.51 -7.53 4.31
C MET A 215 -0.79 -6.90 5.52
N THR A 216 -0.62 -7.66 6.60
CA THR A 216 0.21 -7.26 7.76
C THR A 216 1.66 -7.00 7.37
N GLN A 217 2.30 -7.95 6.67
CA GLN A 217 3.69 -7.81 6.24
C GLN A 217 3.85 -6.64 5.25
N ILE A 218 2.88 -6.45 4.35
CA ILE A 218 2.86 -5.28 3.46
C ILE A 218 2.81 -4.00 4.30
N PHE A 219 1.89 -3.88 5.26
CA PHE A 219 1.77 -2.70 6.13
C PHE A 219 3.09 -2.35 6.83
N TRP A 220 3.81 -3.37 7.31
CA TRP A 220 5.09 -3.20 7.99
C TRP A 220 6.30 -2.99 7.07
N SER A 221 6.14 -3.13 5.76
CA SER A 221 7.21 -2.94 4.78
C SER A 221 7.44 -1.47 4.39
N ALA A 222 6.59 -0.56 4.87
CA ALA A 222 6.81 0.87 4.65
C ALA A 222 8.10 1.35 5.30
N SER A 223 8.87 2.16 4.58
CA SER A 223 10.09 2.77 5.11
C SER A 223 9.84 3.73 6.27
N SER A 224 8.63 4.28 6.38
CA SER A 224 8.21 5.14 7.48
C SER A 224 7.68 4.39 8.69
N ALA A 225 7.77 3.05 8.72
CA ALA A 225 7.26 2.27 9.85
C ALA A 225 8.11 2.50 11.11
N THR A 226 7.48 2.94 12.21
CA THR A 226 8.20 3.16 13.48
C THR A 226 8.05 1.95 14.40
N LYS A 227 6.87 1.32 14.43
CA LYS A 227 6.48 0.19 15.30
C LYS A 227 6.44 0.52 16.79
N THR A 228 7.05 1.62 17.22
CA THR A 228 7.22 2.04 18.61
C THR A 228 5.89 2.21 19.36
N TYR A 229 4.91 2.86 18.72
CA TYR A 229 3.60 3.13 19.33
C TYR A 229 2.48 2.29 18.70
N SER A 230 2.86 1.22 18.01
CA SER A 230 1.92 0.41 17.26
C SER A 230 0.91 -0.28 18.17
N PHE A 231 -0.30 -0.45 17.65
CA PHE A 231 -1.33 -1.25 18.31
C PHE A 231 -2.32 -1.78 17.28
N GLY A 232 -3.03 -2.84 17.66
CA GLY A 232 -4.14 -3.38 16.89
C GLY A 232 -5.46 -3.30 17.65
N PHE A 233 -6.56 -3.43 16.90
CA PHE A 233 -7.91 -3.54 17.45
C PHE A 233 -8.81 -4.36 16.52
N THR A 234 -9.92 -4.88 17.05
CA THR A 234 -10.97 -5.53 16.25
C THR A 234 -11.99 -4.47 15.84
N SER A 235 -12.40 -4.50 14.57
CA SER A 235 -13.47 -3.64 14.06
C SER A 235 -14.78 -3.92 14.81
N VAL A 236 -15.42 -2.87 15.33
CA VAL A 236 -16.79 -2.99 15.89
C VAL A 236 -17.84 -2.88 14.78
N ARG A 237 -17.49 -2.20 13.68
CA ARG A 237 -18.38 -1.93 12.55
C ARG A 237 -18.46 -3.04 11.52
N THR A 238 -17.42 -3.85 11.42
CA THR A 238 -17.32 -4.99 10.50
C THR A 238 -16.73 -6.19 11.25
N PRO A 239 -17.55 -6.87 12.07
CA PRO A 239 -17.09 -7.99 12.89
C PRO A 239 -16.46 -9.08 12.02
N SER A 240 -15.23 -9.47 12.34
CA SER A 240 -14.28 -10.37 11.61
C SER A 240 -13.02 -9.66 11.10
N TYR A 241 -13.08 -8.34 10.89
CA TYR A 241 -11.89 -7.59 10.48
C TYR A 241 -11.13 -7.01 11.67
N LYS A 242 -9.81 -6.90 11.48
CA LYS A 242 -8.89 -6.32 12.45
C LYS A 242 -8.17 -5.15 11.81
N ALA A 243 -7.70 -4.24 12.65
CA ALA A 243 -6.90 -3.11 12.24
C ALA A 243 -5.55 -3.09 12.96
N LEU A 244 -4.56 -2.52 12.28
CA LEU A 244 -3.27 -2.13 12.84
C LEU A 244 -3.07 -0.64 12.59
N MET A 245 -2.50 0.03 13.58
CA MET A 245 -2.08 1.41 13.48
C MET A 245 -0.61 1.52 13.86
N ASP A 246 0.10 2.42 13.18
CA ASP A 246 1.51 2.71 13.44
C ASP A 246 1.69 4.22 13.65
N PRO A 247 1.32 4.73 14.84
CA PRO A 247 1.49 6.15 15.16
C PRO A 247 2.98 6.52 15.18
N TYR A 248 3.30 7.70 14.65
CA TYR A 248 4.66 8.23 14.72
C TYR A 248 5.05 8.59 16.16
N ALA A 249 4.09 9.11 16.91
CA ALA A 249 4.18 9.46 18.32
C ALA A 249 2.78 9.29 18.96
N PRO A 250 2.65 9.34 20.30
CA PRO A 250 1.35 9.38 20.95
C PRO A 250 0.47 10.47 20.31
N SER A 251 -0.76 10.09 19.96
CA SER A 251 -1.75 10.95 19.29
C SER A 251 -1.40 11.43 17.87
N ARG A 252 -0.32 10.92 17.23
CA ARG A 252 0.10 11.26 15.86
C ARG A 252 -0.09 10.06 14.92
N TYR A 253 -1.31 9.91 14.39
CA TYR A 253 -1.73 8.75 13.60
C TYR A 253 -1.67 9.04 12.10
N TYR A 254 -0.71 8.46 11.37
CA TYR A 254 -0.59 8.72 9.91
C TYR A 254 -0.63 7.46 9.06
N ARG A 255 -0.73 6.30 9.70
CA ARG A 255 -0.63 4.99 9.06
C ARG A 255 -1.55 4.00 9.74
N SER A 256 -2.44 3.41 8.96
CA SER A 256 -3.28 2.30 9.43
C SER A 256 -3.56 1.31 8.30
N VAL A 257 -3.93 0.09 8.69
CA VAL A 257 -4.55 -0.89 7.82
C VAL A 257 -5.72 -1.54 8.56
N ILE A 258 -6.83 -1.75 7.88
CA ILE A 258 -8.00 -2.50 8.41
C ILE A 258 -8.49 -3.51 7.38
N GLY A 259 -8.84 -4.72 7.83
CA GLY A 259 -9.40 -5.77 6.98
C GLY A 259 -8.93 -7.18 7.35
N SER A 260 -8.85 -8.04 6.34
CA SER A 260 -8.32 -9.40 6.41
C SER A 260 -6.79 -9.36 6.40
N LEU A 261 -6.21 -9.10 7.58
CA LEU A 261 -4.78 -8.84 7.73
C LEU A 261 -3.87 -10.05 7.41
N GLY A 262 -4.44 -11.25 7.37
CA GLY A 262 -3.77 -12.51 6.98
C GLY A 262 -3.88 -12.84 5.49
N MET A 263 -4.68 -12.12 4.70
CA MET A 263 -4.76 -12.33 3.26
C MET A 263 -3.38 -12.10 2.64
N THR A 264 -2.90 -13.05 1.84
CA THR A 264 -1.62 -12.90 1.12
C THR A 264 -1.82 -12.16 -0.19
N ALA A 265 -0.75 -11.53 -0.68
CA ALA A 265 -0.71 -10.97 -2.01
C ALA A 265 -0.88 -12.04 -3.12
N ALA A 266 -0.50 -13.30 -2.85
CA ALA A 266 -0.84 -14.43 -3.72
C ALA A 266 -2.36 -14.60 -3.84
N THR A 267 -3.06 -14.72 -2.70
CA THR A 267 -4.54 -14.82 -2.65
C THR A 267 -5.24 -13.63 -3.30
N TRP A 268 -4.67 -12.43 -3.19
CA TRP A 268 -5.16 -11.24 -3.89
C TRP A 268 -5.02 -11.35 -5.43
N ARG A 269 -3.91 -11.93 -5.91
CA ARG A 269 -3.69 -12.17 -7.35
C ARG A 269 -4.59 -13.28 -7.90
N GLY A 270 -5.03 -14.23 -7.06
CA GLY A 270 -5.79 -15.41 -7.48
C GLY A 270 -4.84 -16.50 -7.93
#